data_AF-A0A8I1US85-F1
#
_entry.id   AF-A0A8I1US85-F1
#
_cell.length_a   1.000
_cell.length_b   1.000
_cell.length_c   1.000
_cell.angle_alpha   90.00
_cell.angle_beta   90.00
_cell.angle_gamma   90.00
#
_symmetry.space_group_name_H-M   'P 1'
#
loop_
_entity.id
_entity.type
_entity.pdbx_description
1 polymer ?
#
loop_
_entity_poly.entity_id
_entity_poly.type
_entity_poly.pdbx_seq_one_letter_code
_entity_poly.pdbx_strand_id
1 'polypeptide(L)'
;MGINCTSDFDWDDYGDEVVVPEQAATAVYWNPRKEIVIRQKQAWDEDSDTFITLDPASAAKVAQRILLEVNSRAPAPVSANAGRQKRYREKKRQSHIDEAPAEEGSVLPFAAE
;
A
#
# COMPACT_ATOMS: atom_id res chain seq x y z
N MET A 1 38.63 3.00 15.25
CA MET A 1 37.85 2.18 14.32
C MET A 1 36.40 2.49 14.60
N GLY A 2 35.81 3.42 13.85
CA GLY A 2 34.48 3.96 14.13
C GLY A 2 33.40 3.08 13.51
N ILE A 3 32.47 2.63 14.33
CA ILE A 3 31.21 2.05 13.86
C ILE A 3 30.23 3.21 13.76
N ASN A 4 30.11 3.80 12.56
CA ASN A 4 28.97 4.64 12.21
C ASN A 4 27.78 3.72 11.90
N CYS A 5 27.13 3.21 12.94
CA CYS A 5 25.78 2.66 12.81
C CYS A 5 24.84 3.87 12.77
N THR A 6 24.35 4.17 11.58
CA THR A 6 23.40 5.25 11.30
C THR A 6 22.25 5.24 12.30
N SER A 7 22.19 6.24 13.16
CA SER A 7 21.26 6.38 14.29
C SER A 7 19.86 6.85 13.91
N ASP A 8 19.52 6.90 12.62
CA ASP A 8 18.37 7.70 12.18
C ASP A 8 17.24 6.81 11.63
N PHE A 9 17.05 5.63 12.23
CA PHE A 9 15.80 4.89 12.06
C PHE A 9 15.11 4.77 13.41
N ASP A 10 14.27 5.77 13.69
CA ASP A 10 13.42 5.83 14.87
C ASP A 10 12.07 5.18 14.53
N TRP A 11 11.79 4.02 15.15
CA TRP A 11 10.51 3.33 15.00
C TRP A 11 9.36 4.08 15.66
N ASP A 12 9.66 5.01 16.58
CA ASP A 12 8.67 5.71 17.39
C ASP A 12 8.21 7.05 16.76
N ASP A 13 8.91 7.55 15.73
CA ASP A 13 8.66 8.87 15.12
C ASP A 13 7.62 8.83 13.98
N TYR A 14 7.20 7.62 13.56
CA TYR A 14 6.07 7.42 12.66
C TYR A 14 4.78 7.28 13.47
N GLY A 15 4.17 8.40 13.84
CA GLY A 15 2.91 8.41 14.56
C GLY A 15 1.85 7.55 13.87
N ASP A 16 1.47 6.43 14.49
CA ASP A 16 0.35 5.53 14.14
C ASP A 16 0.18 5.15 12.65
N GLU A 17 1.18 5.39 11.80
CA GLU A 17 1.25 4.87 10.42
C GLU A 17 1.74 3.42 10.47
N VAL A 18 1.09 2.60 11.30
CA VAL A 18 1.23 1.15 11.27
C VAL A 18 0.71 0.70 9.90
N VAL A 19 1.63 0.50 8.98
CA VAL A 19 1.36 -0.14 7.69
C VAL A 19 0.73 -1.47 8.00
N VAL A 20 -0.56 -1.63 7.67
CA VAL A 20 -1.21 -2.95 7.71
C VAL A 20 -0.43 -3.83 6.74
N PRO A 21 0.36 -4.80 7.22
CA PRO A 21 1.31 -5.50 6.37
C PRO A 21 0.59 -6.43 5.37
N GLU A 22 -0.63 -6.84 5.70
CA GLU A 22 -1.46 -7.72 4.89
C GLU A 22 -2.94 -7.38 5.06
N GLN A 23 -3.64 -7.15 3.96
CA GLN A 23 -5.10 -7.14 3.95
C GLN A 23 -5.60 -8.55 3.66
N ALA A 24 -6.08 -9.23 4.69
CA ALA A 24 -6.58 -10.60 4.57
C ALA A 24 -7.67 -10.71 3.50
N ALA A 25 -7.50 -11.65 2.57
CA ALA A 25 -8.47 -11.90 1.52
C ALA A 25 -9.83 -12.28 2.11
N THR A 26 -10.88 -11.58 1.67
CA THR A 26 -12.26 -11.81 2.12
C THR A 26 -13.09 -12.34 0.97
N ALA A 27 -13.77 -13.47 1.19
CA ALA A 27 -14.67 -14.09 0.22
C ALA A 27 -16.11 -14.12 0.75
N VAL A 28 -17.08 -13.97 -0.15
CA VAL A 28 -18.51 -14.06 0.17
C VAL A 28 -19.16 -15.07 -0.77
N TYR A 29 -19.84 -16.08 -0.22
CA TYR A 29 -20.45 -17.16 -1.01
C TYR A 29 -21.64 -17.80 -0.30
N TRP A 30 -22.40 -18.62 -1.04
CA TRP A 30 -23.48 -19.44 -0.50
C TRP A 30 -22.95 -20.80 -0.07
N ASN A 31 -23.33 -21.26 1.13
CA ASN A 31 -23.06 -22.63 1.54
C ASN A 31 -24.17 -23.59 1.06
N PRO A 32 -23.96 -24.92 1.14
CA PRO A 32 -24.99 -25.91 0.79
C PRO A 32 -26.29 -25.81 1.61
N ARG A 33 -26.23 -25.14 2.76
CA ARG A 33 -27.38 -24.88 3.64
C ARG A 33 -28.16 -23.62 3.25
N LYS A 34 -27.81 -22.96 2.14
CA LYS A 34 -28.45 -21.72 1.64
C LYS A 34 -28.29 -20.55 2.61
N GLU A 35 -27.18 -20.50 3.33
CA GLU A 35 -26.76 -19.35 4.13
C GLU A 35 -25.65 -18.59 3.39
N ILE A 36 -25.54 -17.28 3.64
CA ILE A 36 -24.43 -16.47 3.13
C ILE A 36 -23.26 -16.58 4.11
N VAL A 37 -22.09 -16.94 3.60
CA VAL A 37 -20.86 -17.07 4.37
C VAL A 37 -19.88 -15.99 3.93
N ILE A 38 -19.37 -15.24 4.90
CA ILE A 38 -18.23 -14.35 4.77
C ILE A 38 -17.04 -15.09 5.38
N ARG A 39 -16.02 -15.36 4.58
CA ARG A 39 -14.77 -16.02 5.00
C ARG A 39 -13.64 -15.02 4.88
N GLN A 40 -12.89 -14.84 5.95
CA GLN A 40 -11.63 -14.11 5.95
C GLN A 40 -10.50 -15.10 6.12
N LYS A 41 -9.51 -15.03 5.21
CA LYS A 41 -8.30 -15.83 5.30
C LYS A 41 -7.56 -15.48 6.60
N GLN A 42 -7.06 -16.50 7.29
CA GLN A 42 -6.24 -16.37 8.48
C GLN A 42 -4.99 -15.52 8.22
N ALA A 43 -4.62 -14.73 9.23
CA ALA A 43 -3.32 -14.07 9.28
C ALA A 43 -2.19 -15.09 9.55
N TRP A 44 -0.93 -14.63 9.49
CA TRP A 44 0.24 -15.49 9.69
C TRP A 44 0.33 -16.06 11.12
N ASP A 45 -0.27 -15.39 12.08
CA ASP A 45 -0.32 -15.73 13.51
C ASP A 45 -1.64 -16.40 13.92
N GLU A 46 -2.53 -16.68 12.96
CA GLU A 46 -3.82 -17.32 13.19
C GLU A 46 -3.84 -18.76 12.69
N ASP A 47 -4.38 -19.66 13.50
CA ASP A 47 -4.44 -21.10 13.21
C ASP A 47 -5.52 -21.46 12.18
N SER A 48 -6.54 -20.62 12.01
CA SER A 48 -7.70 -20.92 11.16
C SER A 48 -8.40 -19.68 10.64
N ASP A 49 -8.95 -19.79 9.43
CA ASP A 49 -9.80 -18.75 8.83
C ASP A 49 -11.02 -18.38 9.70
N THR A 50 -11.40 -17.11 9.63
CA THR A 50 -12.60 -16.60 10.30
C THR A 50 -13.82 -16.72 9.38
N PHE A 51 -14.94 -17.22 9.93
CA PHE A 51 -16.19 -17.39 9.21
C PHE A 51 -17.34 -16.66 9.92
N ILE A 52 -18.15 -15.96 9.14
CA ILE A 52 -19.41 -15.37 9.58
C ILE A 52 -20.52 -15.92 8.67
N THR A 53 -21.50 -16.59 9.26
CA THR A 53 -22.66 -17.11 8.55
C THR A 53 -23.89 -16.25 8.82
N LEU A 54 -24.59 -15.87 7.77
CA LEU A 54 -25.76 -14.99 7.82
C LEU A 54 -26.92 -15.64 7.08
N ASP A 55 -28.11 -15.58 7.67
CA ASP A 55 -29.34 -15.79 6.92
C ASP A 55 -29.48 -14.72 5.83
N PRO A 56 -30.07 -15.06 4.66
CA PRO A 56 -30.20 -14.12 3.54
C PRO A 56 -30.91 -12.81 3.91
N ALA A 57 -31.92 -12.88 4.78
CA ALA A 57 -32.66 -11.70 5.25
C ALA A 57 -31.79 -10.77 6.13
N SER A 58 -30.85 -11.34 6.88
CA SER A 58 -29.92 -10.59 7.74
C SER A 58 -28.76 -10.04 6.93
N ALA A 59 -28.27 -10.78 5.93
CA ALA A 59 -27.18 -10.36 5.06
C ALA A 59 -27.47 -9.04 4.32
N ALA A 60 -28.70 -8.86 3.83
CA ALA A 60 -29.10 -7.61 3.19
C ALA A 60 -29.02 -6.41 4.14
N LYS A 61 -29.43 -6.58 5.41
CA LYS A 61 -29.37 -5.51 6.43
C LYS A 61 -27.93 -5.18 6.80
N VAL A 62 -27.08 -6.20 6.94
CA VAL A 62 -25.64 -6.02 7.23
C VAL A 62 -24.97 -5.25 6.09
N ALA A 63 -25.21 -5.65 4.83
CA ALA A 63 -24.65 -4.96 3.67
C ALA A 63 -25.07 -3.48 3.62
N GLN A 64 -26.35 -3.17 3.89
CA GLN A 64 -26.82 -1.79 3.95
C GLN A 64 -26.11 -0.98 5.05
N ARG A 65 -25.94 -1.56 6.25
CA ARG A 65 -25.27 -0.85 7.35
C ARG A 65 -23.80 -0.59 7.05
N ILE A 66 -23.11 -1.55 6.42
CA ILE A 66 -21.71 -1.39 5.95
C ILE A 66 -21.62 -0.23 4.95
N LEU A 67 -22.49 -0.20 3.95
CA LEU A 67 -22.50 0.88 2.94
C LEU A 67 -22.72 2.27 3.58
N LEU A 68 -23.67 2.37 4.51
CA LEU A 68 -23.91 3.62 5.24
C LEU A 68 -22.69 4.06 6.03
N GLU A 69 -22.01 3.14 6.69
CA GLU A 69 -20.82 3.43 7.50
C GLU A 69 -19.65 3.90 6.62
N VAL A 70 -19.39 3.20 5.51
CA VAL A 70 -18.35 3.59 4.54
C VAL A 70 -18.60 4.98 3.99
N ASN A 71 -19.84 5.29 3.61
CA ASN A 71 -20.20 6.60 3.06
C ASN A 71 -20.11 7.72 4.11
N SER A 72 -20.39 7.42 5.38
CA SER A 72 -20.29 8.40 6.47
C SER A 72 -18.85 8.78 6.80
N ARG A 73 -17.88 7.90 6.49
CA ARG A 73 -16.48 8.01 6.90
C ARG A 73 -15.58 8.49 5.76
N ALA A 74 -16.08 9.44 4.96
CA ALA A 74 -15.42 9.99 3.77
C ALA A 74 -13.89 10.06 3.92
N PRO A 75 -13.11 9.65 2.91
CA PRO A 75 -11.66 9.54 3.05
C PRO A 75 -11.08 10.87 3.50
N ALA A 76 -10.19 10.83 4.48
CA ALA A 76 -9.46 12.02 4.91
C ALA A 76 -8.90 12.74 3.66
N PRO A 77 -9.01 14.07 3.57
CA PRO A 77 -8.51 14.80 2.41
C PRO A 77 -7.04 14.42 2.23
N VAL A 78 -6.71 13.89 1.05
CA VAL A 78 -5.34 13.49 0.68
C VAL A 78 -4.42 14.65 1.09
N SER A 79 -3.56 14.40 2.08
CA SER A 79 -2.80 15.48 2.70
C SER A 79 -2.04 16.25 1.62
N ALA A 80 -2.02 17.58 1.73
CA ALA A 80 -1.38 18.49 0.78
C ALA A 80 0.13 18.19 0.55
N ASN A 81 0.70 17.23 1.30
CA ASN A 81 2.08 16.77 1.20
C ASN A 81 2.36 15.91 -0.04
N ALA A 82 1.36 15.26 -0.63
CA ALA A 82 1.53 14.50 -1.88
C ALA A 82 2.01 15.39 -3.05
N GLY A 83 1.67 16.68 -3.04
CA GLY A 83 2.16 17.66 -4.00
C GLY A 83 3.62 18.10 -3.77
N ARG A 84 4.09 18.08 -2.52
CA ARG A 84 5.47 18.51 -2.16
C ARG A 84 6.51 17.49 -2.63
N GLN A 85 6.22 16.20 -2.52
CA GLN A 85 7.13 15.14 -2.95
C GLN A 85 7.32 15.10 -4.48
N LYS A 86 6.26 15.34 -5.26
CA LYS A 86 6.37 15.47 -6.73
C LYS A 86 7.29 16.62 -7.11
N ARG A 87 7.11 17.80 -6.50
CA ARG A 87 7.96 18.98 -6.75
C ARG A 87 9.41 18.76 -6.34
N TYR A 88 9.65 18.02 -5.26
CA TYR A 88 11.01 17.68 -4.84
C TYR A 88 11.70 16.72 -5.82
N ARG A 89 11.01 15.67 -6.28
CA ARG A 89 11.52 14.71 -7.27
C ARG A 89 11.82 15.37 -8.62
N GLU A 90 10.94 16.27 -9.06
CA GLU A 90 11.10 16.99 -10.32
C GLU A 90 12.29 17.96 -10.28
N LYS A 91 12.46 18.70 -9.16
CA LYS A 91 13.65 19.54 -8.94
C LYS A 91 14.96 18.73 -8.93
N LYS A 92 14.97 17.57 -8.27
CA LYS A 92 16.15 16.69 -8.21
C LYS A 92 16.49 16.05 -9.56
N ARG A 93 15.47 15.79 -10.39
CA ARG A 93 15.67 15.31 -11.77
C ARG A 93 16.24 16.41 -12.66
N GLN A 94 15.77 17.64 -12.50
CA GLN A 94 16.28 18.78 -13.27
C GLN A 94 17.74 19.10 -12.91
N SER A 95 18.10 19.10 -11.62
CA SER A 95 19.49 19.34 -11.20
C SER A 95 20.48 18.29 -11.72
N HIS A 96 20.05 17.04 -11.90
CA HIS A 96 20.88 15.97 -12.46
C HIS A 96 21.07 16.10 -13.98
N ILE A 97 20.14 16.76 -14.68
CA ILE A 97 20.27 17.03 -16.12
C ILE A 97 21.25 18.19 -16.36
N ASP A 98 21.23 19.20 -15.49
CA ASP A 98 22.08 20.39 -15.61
C ASP A 98 23.55 20.13 -15.19
N GLU A 99 23.85 19.04 -14.47
CA GLU A 99 25.19 18.63 -14.04
C GLU A 99 25.89 17.60 -14.96
N ALA A 100 25.25 17.13 -16.04
CA ALA A 100 25.88 16.19 -16.95
C ALA A 100 26.97 16.90 -17.79
N PRO A 101 28.26 16.52 -17.68
CA PRO A 101 29.28 17.06 -18.55
C PRO A 101 29.02 16.60 -19.99
N ALA A 102 29.15 17.53 -20.93
CA ALA A 102 29.13 17.25 -22.36
C ALA A 102 30.38 16.43 -22.71
N GLU A 103 30.28 15.10 -22.55
CA GLU A 103 31.31 14.17 -23.03
C GLU A 103 31.32 14.21 -24.56
N GLU A 104 32.40 14.80 -25.08
CA GLU A 104 32.76 14.88 -26.48
C GLU A 104 32.84 13.47 -27.11
N GLY A 105 32.39 13.38 -28.35
CA GLY A 105 32.39 12.13 -29.09
C GLY A 105 33.79 11.53 -29.26
N SER A 106 33.94 10.27 -28.87
CA SER A 106 35.00 9.41 -29.39
C SER A 106 34.38 8.20 -30.08
N VAL A 107 34.27 8.26 -31.40
CA VAL A 107 33.98 7.10 -32.26
C VAL A 107 35.23 6.23 -32.28
N LEU A 108 35.16 5.02 -31.71
CA LEU A 108 36.23 4.03 -31.83
C LEU A 108 36.14 3.35 -33.22
N PRO A 109 37.26 3.17 -33.95
CA PRO A 109 37.23 2.49 -35.24
C PRO A 109 37.04 0.97 -35.02
N PHE A 110 36.01 0.44 -35.67
CA PHE A 110 35.73 -1.00 -35.74
C PHE A 110 36.79 -1.66 -36.64
N ALA A 111 37.67 -2.48 -36.07
CA ALA A 111 38.58 -3.31 -36.84
C ALA A 111 37.80 -4.46 -37.48
N ALA A 112 37.83 -4.55 -38.81
CA ALA A 112 37.27 -5.65 -39.58
C ALA A 112 38.29 -6.79 -39.69
N GLU A 113 37.83 -8.02 -39.45
CA GLU A 113 38.45 -9.26 -39.95
C GLU A 113 37.86 -9.63 -41.32
#